data_AF-A0ABD2PU05-F1
#
_entry.id   AF-A0ABD2PU05-F1
#
_cell.length_a   1.000
_cell.length_b   1.000
_cell.length_c   1.000
_cell.angle_alpha   90.00
_cell.angle_beta   90.00
_cell.angle_gamma   90.00
#
_symmetry.space_group_name_H-M   'P 1'
#
loop_
_entity.id
_entity.type
_entity.pdbx_description
1 polymer ?
#
loop_
_entity_poly.entity_id
_entity_poly.type
_entity_poly.pdbx_seq_one_letter_code
_entity_poly.pdbx_strand_id
1 'polypeptide(L)'
;MTALLSMLQSNASKPKSEDSDNGSGVQEDALLAVSSLVDVLGERFLKYLDSLLPCLVPCLMSMHDTQVCFNAIGLVTDLYRNLGKHMLPHTQGVFQLLMTILQDSSVDKSLRPAIIDVFSDFSIALGAEVDPFLLPMLEILQTATQANVDVNDPDMVDYLLQLRASCLEAYIGILHGLKDDPNTRQNSYEVFMAQTPYVIQFITHVCEDFNVVEEIITHSCGLIGDFVGAYGVKMLPLVDNESISKILSRGRRGKNQRTRNYATWATKEIKKLQSAMSGNADSSGLSASGGTLQPINVGQR
;
A
#
# COMPACT_ATOMS: atom_id res chain seq x y z
N MET A 1 4.62 30.04 8.90
CA MET A 1 5.65 29.26 8.19
C MET A 1 7.06 29.57 8.67
N THR A 2 7.54 30.82 8.59
CA THR A 2 8.94 31.17 8.98
C THR A 2 9.32 30.72 10.39
N ALA A 3 8.44 30.87 11.38
CA ALA A 3 8.67 30.39 12.74
C ALA A 3 8.81 28.86 12.80
N LEU A 4 7.94 28.12 12.11
CA LEU A 4 7.99 26.64 12.06
C LEU A 4 9.28 26.15 11.38
N LEU A 5 9.70 26.79 10.29
CA LEU A 5 10.98 26.45 9.63
C LEU A 5 12.18 26.66 10.56
N SER A 6 12.17 27.75 11.34
CA SER A 6 13.21 28.00 12.35
C SER A 6 13.20 26.97 13.48
N MET A 7 12.02 26.49 13.88
CA MET A 7 11.88 25.44 14.90
C MET A 7 12.41 24.09 14.37
N LEU A 8 12.16 23.74 13.11
CA LEU A 8 12.73 22.53 12.51
C LEU A 8 14.26 22.55 12.46
N GLN A 9 14.85 23.73 12.33
CA GLN A 9 16.30 23.93 12.23
C GLN A 9 17.01 24.07 13.59
N SER A 10 16.30 24.13 14.71
CA SER A 10 16.87 24.51 16.02
C SER A 10 17.93 23.54 16.57
N ASN A 11 17.96 22.29 16.08
CA ASN A 11 18.92 21.25 16.49
C ASN A 11 20.01 20.93 15.47
N ALA A 12 19.91 21.40 14.22
CA ALA A 12 20.85 21.01 13.16
C ALA A 12 22.29 21.55 13.36
N SER A 13 22.55 22.37 14.39
CA SER A 13 23.78 23.14 14.55
C SER A 13 24.41 23.12 15.95
N LYS A 14 23.95 22.30 16.91
CA LYS A 14 24.53 22.26 18.27
C LYS A 14 25.14 20.88 18.61
N PRO A 15 26.43 20.82 19.05
CA PRO A 15 26.97 19.62 19.68
C PRO A 15 26.29 19.40 21.04
N LYS A 16 25.87 18.15 21.33
CA LYS A 16 25.05 17.80 22.50
C LYS A 16 25.78 18.11 23.83
N SER A 17 25.23 19.03 24.62
CA SER A 17 25.34 19.09 26.09
C SER A 17 24.07 18.50 26.71
N GLU A 18 24.10 18.16 28.00
CA GLU A 18 23.09 17.39 28.77
C GLU A 18 21.62 17.93 28.75
N ASP A 19 21.35 19.06 28.08
CA ASP A 19 20.02 19.65 27.86
C ASP A 19 19.39 19.24 26.50
N SER A 20 19.80 18.10 25.91
CA SER A 20 19.43 17.71 24.55
C SER A 20 17.95 17.36 24.32
N ASP A 21 17.15 17.26 25.39
CA ASP A 21 15.74 16.85 25.34
C ASP A 21 14.79 17.99 24.92
N ASN A 22 15.17 19.25 25.16
CA ASN A 22 14.30 20.40 24.82
C ASN A 22 14.27 20.73 23.32
N GLY A 23 15.28 20.30 22.56
CA GLY A 23 15.37 20.60 21.13
C GLY A 23 14.58 19.64 20.24
N SER A 24 14.51 18.35 20.61
CA SER A 24 13.77 17.31 19.91
C SER A 24 12.27 17.56 20.00
N GLY A 25 11.74 17.84 21.21
CA GLY A 25 10.31 18.13 21.39
C GLY A 25 9.82 19.33 20.57
N VAL A 26 10.64 20.36 20.41
CA VAL A 26 10.32 21.52 19.56
C VAL A 26 10.24 21.15 18.09
N GLN A 27 11.12 20.25 17.61
CA GLN A 27 11.07 19.76 16.23
C GLN A 27 9.86 18.85 16.02
N GLU A 28 9.54 17.99 16.97
CA GLU A 28 8.36 17.10 16.92
C GLU A 28 7.06 17.91 16.78
N ASP A 29 6.85 18.89 17.65
CA ASP A 29 5.67 19.76 17.61
C ASP A 29 5.61 20.57 16.31
N ALA A 30 6.77 21.06 15.84
CA ALA A 30 6.84 21.79 14.58
C ALA A 30 6.47 20.91 13.38
N LEU A 31 6.92 19.66 13.34
CA LEU A 31 6.57 18.70 12.28
C LEU A 31 5.06 18.43 12.26
N LEU A 32 4.46 18.13 13.42
CA LEU A 32 3.02 17.88 13.54
C LEU A 32 2.17 19.11 13.15
N ALA A 33 2.63 20.31 13.52
CA ALA A 33 1.99 21.56 13.13
C ALA A 33 2.08 21.80 11.61
N VAL A 34 3.21 21.45 10.98
CA VAL A 34 3.36 21.53 9.51
C VAL A 34 2.46 20.51 8.82
N SER A 35 2.40 19.26 9.29
CA SER A 35 1.46 18.24 8.78
C SER A 35 0.02 18.75 8.79
N SER A 36 -0.43 19.29 9.92
CA SER A 36 -1.77 19.87 10.06
C SER A 36 -2.01 21.02 9.08
N LEU A 37 -0.98 21.83 8.78
CA LEU A 37 -1.07 22.91 7.79
C LEU A 37 -1.15 22.36 6.36
N VAL A 38 -0.40 21.31 6.04
CA VAL A 38 -0.43 20.65 4.73
C VAL A 38 -1.83 20.09 4.47
N ASP A 39 -2.41 19.38 5.43
CA ASP A 39 -3.77 18.83 5.34
C ASP A 39 -4.85 19.91 5.11
N VAL A 40 -4.76 21.03 5.82
CA VAL A 40 -5.77 22.11 5.71
C VAL A 40 -5.59 22.93 4.43
N LEU A 41 -4.35 23.15 4.00
CA LEU A 41 -4.06 24.02 2.86
C LEU A 41 -4.13 23.27 1.52
N GLY A 42 -3.82 21.98 1.50
CA GLY A 42 -3.66 21.20 0.28
C GLY A 42 -2.62 21.83 -0.65
N GLU A 43 -2.92 21.90 -1.95
CA GLU A 43 -2.09 22.54 -2.96
C GLU A 43 -1.72 24.01 -2.66
N ARG A 44 -2.48 24.72 -1.80
CA ARG A 44 -2.09 26.10 -1.39
C ARG A 44 -0.81 26.12 -0.55
N PHE A 45 -0.33 24.97 -0.10
CA PHE A 45 0.95 24.82 0.59
C PHE A 45 2.16 24.88 -0.36
N LEU A 46 1.99 24.69 -1.68
CA LEU A 46 3.10 24.58 -2.64
C LEU A 46 4.11 25.73 -2.57
N LYS A 47 3.64 26.96 -2.29
CA LYS A 47 4.51 28.15 -2.09
C LYS A 47 5.51 28.02 -0.93
N TYR A 48 5.36 27.04 -0.06
CA TYR A 48 6.24 26.78 1.08
C TYR A 48 7.11 25.53 0.88
N LEU A 49 6.84 24.71 -0.13
CA LEU A 49 7.46 23.40 -0.32
C LEU A 49 8.98 23.49 -0.46
N ASP A 50 9.46 24.36 -1.36
CA ASP A 50 10.89 24.56 -1.61
C ASP A 50 11.67 25.05 -0.38
N SER A 51 10.98 25.77 0.53
CA SER A 51 11.58 26.22 1.80
C SER A 51 11.51 25.15 2.89
N LEU A 52 10.51 24.27 2.83
CA LEU A 52 10.32 23.20 3.81
C LEU A 52 11.31 22.06 3.58
N LEU A 53 11.48 21.59 2.34
CA LEU A 53 12.25 20.38 2.06
C LEU A 53 13.69 20.41 2.61
N PRO A 54 14.48 21.49 2.48
CA PRO A 54 15.81 21.57 3.09
C PRO A 54 15.79 21.47 4.62
N CYS A 55 14.69 21.86 5.27
CA CYS A 55 14.50 21.74 6.72
C CYS A 55 14.04 20.35 7.14
N LEU A 56 13.37 19.62 6.24
CA LEU A 56 12.87 18.27 6.50
C LEU A 56 13.96 17.20 6.44
N VAL A 57 14.95 17.35 5.55
CA VAL A 57 16.03 16.37 5.37
C VAL A 57 16.80 16.09 6.68
N PRO A 58 17.24 17.09 7.48
CA PRO A 58 17.87 16.84 8.76
C PRO A 58 16.98 16.09 9.76
N CYS A 59 15.67 16.34 9.75
CA CYS A 59 14.72 15.64 10.62
C CYS A 59 14.57 14.17 10.24
N LEU A 60 14.48 13.86 8.94
CA LEU A 60 14.47 12.48 8.44
C LEU A 60 15.75 11.73 8.80
N MET A 61 16.89 12.42 8.78
CA MET A 61 18.20 11.85 9.11
C MET A 61 18.51 11.84 10.61
N SER A 62 17.62 12.36 11.47
CA SER A 62 17.81 12.33 12.92
C SER A 62 17.41 10.97 13.51
N MET A 63 18.07 9.91 13.05
CA MET A 63 17.79 8.53 13.45
C MET A 63 17.98 8.26 14.95
N HIS A 64 18.78 9.10 15.62
CA HIS A 64 18.98 9.05 17.06
C HIS A 64 17.76 9.58 17.85
N ASP A 65 16.97 10.48 17.26
CA ASP A 65 15.76 11.04 17.85
C ASP A 65 14.56 10.43 17.11
N THR A 66 14.23 9.17 17.44
CA THR A 66 13.25 8.34 16.71
C THR A 66 11.93 9.06 16.43
N GLN A 67 11.41 9.81 17.40
CA GLN A 67 10.12 10.48 17.25
C GLN A 67 10.17 11.64 16.24
N VAL A 68 11.28 12.37 16.17
CA VAL A 68 11.51 13.41 15.13
C VAL A 68 11.53 12.76 13.76
N CYS A 69 12.25 11.65 13.60
CA CYS A 69 12.30 10.90 12.35
C CYS A 69 10.91 10.35 11.96
N PHE A 70 10.20 9.75 12.92
CA PHE A 70 8.84 9.22 12.73
C PHE A 70 7.86 10.32 12.28
N ASN A 71 7.84 11.47 12.95
CA ASN A 71 6.99 12.60 12.57
C ASN A 71 7.39 13.19 11.21
N ALA A 72 8.68 13.18 10.87
CA ALA A 72 9.16 13.63 9.56
C ALA A 72 8.73 12.68 8.43
N ILE A 73 8.75 11.36 8.66
CA ILE A 73 8.21 10.36 7.74
C ILE A 73 6.69 10.58 7.56
N GLY A 74 5.96 10.81 8.66
CA GLY A 74 4.52 11.15 8.60
C GLY A 74 4.24 12.40 7.75
N LEU A 75 5.03 13.46 7.92
CA LEU A 75 4.92 14.66 7.09
C LEU A 75 5.22 14.37 5.60
N VAL A 76 6.16 13.47 5.28
CA VAL A 76 6.37 13.03 3.88
C VAL A 76 5.11 12.39 3.32
N THR A 77 4.45 11.53 4.09
CA THR A 77 3.15 10.93 3.70
C THR A 77 2.10 12.01 3.42
N ASP A 78 1.94 12.99 4.31
CA ASP A 78 0.98 14.07 4.15
C ASP A 78 1.29 14.94 2.91
N LEU A 79 2.57 15.17 2.60
CA LEU A 79 2.98 15.89 1.39
C LEU A 79 2.59 15.14 0.12
N TYR A 80 2.81 13.82 0.04
CA TYR A 80 2.35 13.04 -1.12
C TYR A 80 0.83 13.03 -1.24
N ARG A 81 0.13 12.82 -0.13
CA ARG A 81 -1.34 12.79 -0.09
C ARG A 81 -1.98 14.10 -0.55
N ASN A 82 -1.45 15.23 -0.10
CA ASN A 82 -2.08 16.54 -0.30
C ASN A 82 -1.54 17.31 -1.51
N LEU A 83 -0.32 17.02 -1.96
CA LEU A 83 0.32 17.72 -3.09
C LEU A 83 0.45 16.84 -4.34
N GLY A 84 0.27 15.52 -4.22
CA GLY A 84 0.23 14.60 -5.35
C GLY A 84 1.46 14.73 -6.26
N LYS A 85 1.21 14.88 -7.56
CA LYS A 85 2.24 14.99 -8.61
C LYS A 85 3.16 16.21 -8.47
N HIS A 86 2.83 17.20 -7.64
CA HIS A 86 3.75 18.30 -7.37
C HIS A 86 5.00 17.85 -6.61
N MET A 87 4.99 16.68 -5.97
CA MET A 87 6.15 16.10 -5.31
C MET A 87 7.15 15.45 -6.28
N LEU A 88 6.77 15.19 -7.54
CA LEU A 88 7.59 14.49 -8.54
C LEU A 88 9.05 15.00 -8.64
N PRO A 89 9.33 16.32 -8.67
CA PRO A 89 10.70 16.82 -8.77
C PRO A 89 11.60 16.43 -7.57
N HIS A 90 10.99 16.12 -6.43
CA HIS A 90 11.68 15.82 -5.18
C HIS A 90 11.69 14.32 -4.86
N THR A 91 10.85 13.54 -5.55
CA THR A 91 10.61 12.12 -5.29
C THR A 91 11.89 11.28 -5.25
N GLN A 92 12.81 11.47 -6.20
CA GLN A 92 14.06 10.71 -6.25
C GLN A 92 14.88 10.90 -4.97
N GLY A 93 15.03 12.14 -4.50
CA GLY A 93 15.78 12.45 -3.28
C GLY A 93 15.08 11.92 -2.04
N VAL A 94 13.76 12.13 -1.92
CA VAL A 94 12.97 11.59 -0.81
C VAL A 94 13.08 10.07 -0.74
N PHE A 95 12.92 9.37 -1.87
CA PHE A 95 13.03 7.92 -1.91
C PHE A 95 14.41 7.43 -1.44
N GLN A 96 15.50 8.05 -1.90
CA GLN A 96 16.86 7.70 -1.47
C GLN A 96 17.09 7.89 0.04
N LEU A 97 16.53 8.95 0.63
CA LEU A 97 16.60 9.17 2.07
C LEU A 97 15.86 8.05 2.83
N LEU A 98 14.65 7.70 2.40
CA LEU A 98 13.86 6.61 2.99
C LEU A 98 14.58 5.25 2.88
N MET A 99 15.21 4.97 1.73
CA MET A 99 15.99 3.74 1.55
C MET A 99 17.20 3.68 2.49
N THR A 100 17.87 4.82 2.70
CA THR A 100 18.99 4.92 3.64
C THR A 100 18.53 4.55 5.06
N ILE A 101 17.33 4.99 5.46
CA ILE A 101 16.77 4.66 6.78
C ILE A 101 16.42 3.18 6.91
N LEU A 102 15.81 2.57 5.89
CA LEU A 102 15.47 1.14 5.91
C LEU A 102 16.68 0.20 5.94
N GLN A 103 17.79 0.62 5.33
CA GLN A 103 19.03 -0.17 5.25
C GLN A 103 19.84 -0.13 6.55
N ASP A 104 19.63 0.86 7.41
CA ASP A 104 20.29 0.93 8.70
C ASP A 104 19.69 -0.09 9.68
N SER A 105 20.53 -0.93 10.27
CA SER A 105 20.12 -1.94 11.26
C SER A 105 20.08 -1.41 12.68
N SER A 106 20.62 -0.21 12.93
CA SER A 106 20.70 0.44 14.24
C SER A 106 19.47 1.31 14.56
N VAL A 107 18.65 1.60 13.55
CA VAL A 107 17.43 2.41 13.72
C VAL A 107 16.37 1.66 14.50
N ASP A 108 15.50 2.43 15.15
CA ASP A 108 14.33 1.88 15.80
C ASP A 108 13.44 1.11 14.82
N LYS A 109 12.96 -0.07 15.25
CA LYS A 109 12.18 -0.97 14.41
C LYS A 109 10.88 -0.32 13.95
N SER A 110 10.27 0.58 14.73
CA SER A 110 9.03 1.28 14.40
C SER A 110 9.13 2.13 13.12
N LEU A 111 10.33 2.56 12.73
CA LEU A 111 10.55 3.35 11.51
C LEU A 111 10.33 2.52 10.24
N ARG A 112 10.52 1.18 10.29
CA ARG A 112 10.33 0.32 9.11
C ARG A 112 8.87 0.30 8.65
N PRO A 113 7.87 -0.03 9.49
CA PRO A 113 6.46 0.10 9.13
C PRO A 113 6.10 1.51 8.69
N ALA A 114 6.58 2.54 9.40
CA ALA A 114 6.27 3.94 9.07
C ALA A 114 6.71 4.33 7.65
N ILE A 115 7.91 3.90 7.22
CA ILE A 115 8.39 4.14 5.85
C ILE A 115 7.61 3.33 4.83
N ILE A 116 7.26 2.08 5.16
CA ILE A 116 6.45 1.24 4.28
C ILE A 116 5.06 1.86 4.06
N ASP A 117 4.45 2.48 5.07
CA ASP A 117 3.17 3.18 4.92
C ASP A 117 3.26 4.33 3.90
N VAL A 118 4.40 5.04 3.82
CA VAL A 118 4.64 6.08 2.81
C VAL A 118 4.45 5.53 1.40
N PHE A 119 4.82 4.27 1.14
CA PHE A 119 4.73 3.67 -0.20
C PHE A 119 3.29 3.66 -0.73
N SER A 120 2.28 3.61 0.14
CA SER A 120 0.88 3.67 -0.28
C SER A 120 0.55 5.04 -0.90
N ASP A 121 0.64 6.11 -0.10
CA ASP A 121 0.37 7.48 -0.55
C ASP A 121 1.33 7.92 -1.66
N PHE A 122 2.60 7.50 -1.61
CA PHE A 122 3.59 7.71 -2.67
C PHE A 122 3.11 7.12 -4.00
N SER A 123 2.69 5.86 -4.01
CA SER A 123 2.27 5.19 -5.26
C SER A 123 0.99 5.83 -5.81
N ILE A 124 0.02 6.15 -4.95
CA ILE A 124 -1.23 6.81 -5.34
C ILE A 124 -0.93 8.20 -5.92
N ALA A 125 -0.07 8.99 -5.26
CA ALA A 125 0.27 10.34 -5.68
C ALA A 125 0.97 10.40 -7.05
N LEU A 126 1.87 9.45 -7.32
CA LEU A 126 2.68 9.44 -8.53
C LEU A 126 1.96 8.73 -9.70
N GLY A 127 1.18 7.71 -9.40
CA GLY A 127 0.55 6.85 -10.39
C GLY A 127 1.59 6.16 -11.28
N ALA A 128 1.49 6.36 -12.60
CA ALA A 128 2.41 5.80 -13.60
C ALA A 128 3.89 6.19 -13.37
N GLU A 129 4.17 7.34 -12.76
CA GLU A 129 5.54 7.80 -12.50
C GLU A 129 6.26 7.01 -11.39
N VAL A 130 5.58 6.04 -10.75
CA VAL A 130 6.17 5.13 -9.75
C VAL A 130 7.10 4.08 -10.38
N ASP A 131 7.08 3.89 -11.71
CA ASP A 131 7.80 2.83 -12.43
C ASP A 131 9.29 2.66 -12.03
N PRO A 132 10.09 3.72 -11.87
CA PRO A 132 11.50 3.59 -11.46
C PRO A 132 11.70 3.07 -10.04
N PHE A 133 10.67 3.19 -9.19
CA PHE A 133 10.69 2.86 -7.76
C PHE A 133 10.01 1.53 -7.45
N LEU A 134 9.15 1.03 -8.35
CA LEU A 134 8.29 -0.12 -8.11
C LEU A 134 9.08 -1.38 -7.73
N LEU A 135 10.09 -1.77 -8.50
CA LEU A 135 10.87 -2.98 -8.21
C LEU A 135 11.58 -2.90 -6.85
N PRO A 136 12.34 -1.82 -6.53
CA PRO A 136 12.89 -1.64 -5.19
C PRO A 136 11.85 -1.71 -4.07
N MET A 137 10.69 -1.09 -4.26
CA MET A 137 9.59 -1.14 -3.29
C MET A 137 9.08 -2.57 -3.07
N LEU A 138 8.86 -3.33 -4.15
CA LEU A 138 8.41 -4.72 -4.07
C LEU A 138 9.43 -5.63 -3.39
N GLU A 139 10.73 -5.44 -3.62
CA GLU A 139 11.80 -6.18 -2.95
C GLU A 139 11.81 -5.93 -1.43
N ILE A 140 11.60 -4.67 -1.02
CA ILE A 140 11.49 -4.28 0.39
C ILE A 140 10.26 -4.91 1.02
N LEU A 141 9.10 -4.80 0.36
CA LEU A 141 7.86 -5.39 0.84
C LEU A 141 8.00 -6.90 0.99
N GLN A 142 8.56 -7.59 -0.01
CA GLN A 142 8.79 -9.04 0.04
C GLN A 142 9.72 -9.45 1.20
N THR A 143 10.70 -8.62 1.54
CA THR A 143 11.57 -8.85 2.69
C THR A 143 10.82 -8.63 4.00
N ALA A 144 10.04 -7.54 4.09
CA ALA A 144 9.28 -7.19 5.28
C ALA A 144 8.18 -8.22 5.61
N THR A 145 7.48 -8.74 4.61
CA THR A 145 6.45 -9.77 4.79
C THR A 145 7.00 -11.13 5.25
N GLN A 146 8.31 -11.36 5.13
CA GLN A 146 9.01 -12.55 5.62
C GLN A 146 9.64 -12.35 7.02
N ALA A 147 9.44 -11.18 7.64
CA ALA A 147 9.95 -10.92 8.96
C ALA A 147 9.39 -11.93 9.98
N ASN A 148 10.29 -12.48 10.80
CA ASN A 148 9.95 -13.35 11.92
C ASN A 148 10.45 -12.70 13.20
N VAL A 149 9.65 -12.83 14.25
CA VAL A 149 9.90 -12.22 15.56
C VAL A 149 9.72 -13.26 16.66
N ASP A 150 10.21 -12.95 17.86
CA ASP A 150 9.90 -13.78 19.03
C ASP A 150 8.43 -13.60 19.40
N VAL A 151 7.65 -14.67 19.20
CA VAL A 151 6.20 -14.68 19.49
C VAL A 151 5.88 -14.66 20.99
N ASN A 152 6.89 -14.82 21.85
CA ASN A 152 6.73 -14.73 23.30
C ASN A 152 6.92 -13.30 23.81
N ASP A 153 7.43 -12.40 22.98
CA ASP A 153 7.62 -10.98 23.29
C ASP A 153 6.43 -10.17 22.73
N PRO A 154 5.54 -9.64 23.59
CA PRO A 154 4.36 -8.89 23.16
C PRO A 154 4.69 -7.68 22.28
N ASP A 155 5.77 -6.95 22.58
CA ASP A 155 6.15 -5.76 21.82
C ASP A 155 6.59 -6.14 20.39
N MET A 156 7.25 -7.29 20.27
CA MET A 156 7.66 -7.83 18.98
C MET A 156 6.48 -8.37 18.17
N VAL A 157 5.46 -8.94 18.83
CA VAL A 157 4.20 -9.33 18.18
C VAL A 157 3.46 -8.10 17.64
N ASP A 158 3.33 -7.04 18.44
CA ASP A 158 2.69 -5.79 18.02
C ASP A 158 3.45 -5.14 16.85
N TYR A 159 4.78 -5.10 16.92
CA TYR A 159 5.63 -4.67 15.81
C TYR A 159 5.38 -5.49 14.54
N LEU A 160 5.33 -6.83 14.64
CA LEU A 160 5.09 -7.68 13.48
C LEU A 160 3.70 -7.45 12.87
N LEU A 161 2.68 -7.27 13.70
CA LEU A 161 1.32 -6.95 13.24
C LEU A 161 1.28 -5.59 12.52
N GLN A 162 1.94 -4.57 13.08
CA GLN A 162 2.06 -3.26 12.43
C GLN A 162 2.78 -3.37 11.08
N LEU A 163 3.92 -4.09 11.03
CA LEU A 163 4.68 -4.28 9.80
C LEU A 163 3.84 -4.97 8.71
N ARG A 164 3.06 -6.00 9.10
CA ARG A 164 2.15 -6.71 8.19
C ARG A 164 1.02 -5.81 7.69
N ALA A 165 0.44 -4.99 8.57
CA ALA A 165 -0.60 -4.02 8.20
C ALA A 165 -0.07 -3.00 7.19
N SER A 166 1.12 -2.43 7.44
CA SER A 166 1.78 -1.49 6.54
C SER A 166 2.11 -2.11 5.18
N CYS A 167 2.58 -3.37 5.14
CA CYS A 167 2.82 -4.06 3.87
C CYS A 167 1.53 -4.21 3.04
N LEU A 168 0.41 -4.55 3.68
CA LEU A 168 -0.88 -4.66 3.00
C LEU A 168 -1.34 -3.30 2.45
N GLU A 169 -1.21 -2.24 3.24
CA GLU A 169 -1.56 -0.87 2.82
C GLU A 169 -0.69 -0.41 1.65
N ALA A 170 0.62 -0.68 1.69
CA ALA A 170 1.51 -0.38 0.57
C ALA A 170 1.10 -1.12 -0.72
N TYR A 171 0.73 -2.40 -0.65
CA TYR A 171 0.23 -3.13 -1.82
C TYR A 171 -1.09 -2.55 -2.36
N ILE A 172 -1.99 -2.08 -1.48
CA ILE A 172 -3.22 -1.39 -1.88
C ILE A 172 -2.87 -0.11 -2.64
N GLY A 173 -2.01 0.74 -2.07
CA GLY A 173 -1.63 2.00 -2.70
C GLY A 173 -0.88 1.82 -4.02
N ILE A 174 0.01 0.82 -4.12
CA ILE A 174 0.65 0.43 -5.39
C ILE A 174 -0.40 0.09 -6.43
N LEU A 175 -1.38 -0.75 -6.09
CA LEU A 175 -2.43 -1.14 -7.04
C LEU A 175 -3.26 0.06 -7.48
N HIS A 176 -3.66 0.92 -6.54
CA HIS A 176 -4.49 2.09 -6.81
C HIS A 176 -3.76 3.09 -7.69
N GLY A 177 -2.50 3.41 -7.39
CA GLY A 177 -1.68 4.29 -8.22
C GLY A 177 -1.50 3.77 -9.65
N LEU A 178 -1.31 2.45 -9.82
CA LEU A 178 -1.13 1.85 -11.14
C LEU A 178 -2.44 1.70 -11.94
N LYS A 179 -3.61 1.83 -11.31
CA LYS A 179 -4.92 1.60 -11.94
C LYS A 179 -5.49 2.82 -12.68
N ASP A 180 -5.02 4.02 -12.35
CA ASP A 180 -5.73 5.27 -12.66
C ASP A 180 -5.77 5.67 -14.15
N ASP A 181 -4.96 5.09 -15.04
CA ASP A 181 -5.09 5.37 -16.48
C ASP A 181 -4.83 4.13 -17.37
N PRO A 182 -5.90 3.59 -18.02
CA PRO A 182 -5.82 2.51 -19.00
C PRO A 182 -4.90 2.79 -20.19
N ASN A 183 -4.68 4.06 -20.55
CA ASN A 183 -3.86 4.46 -21.71
C ASN A 183 -2.36 4.53 -21.35
N THR A 184 -2.03 4.71 -20.07
CA THR A 184 -0.66 4.66 -19.56
C THR A 184 -0.41 3.40 -18.75
N ARG A 185 -1.19 2.34 -18.96
CA ARG A 185 -1.00 1.05 -18.30
C ARG A 185 0.34 0.46 -18.76
N GLN A 186 1.37 0.74 -17.98
CA GLN A 186 2.78 0.46 -18.26
C GLN A 186 3.16 -0.96 -17.86
N ASN A 187 4.40 -1.34 -18.21
CA ASN A 187 5.11 -2.52 -17.72
C ASN A 187 4.92 -2.75 -16.21
N SER A 188 4.93 -1.68 -15.40
CA SER A 188 4.67 -1.73 -13.95
C SER A 188 3.37 -2.42 -13.53
N TYR A 189 2.27 -2.22 -14.26
CA TYR A 189 1.00 -2.89 -13.93
C TYR A 189 1.09 -4.41 -14.14
N GLU A 190 1.78 -4.85 -15.19
CA GLU A 190 2.01 -6.27 -15.45
C GLU A 190 3.03 -6.89 -14.49
N VAL A 191 4.08 -6.14 -14.14
CA VAL A 191 5.05 -6.51 -13.10
C VAL A 191 4.34 -6.75 -11.77
N PHE A 192 3.46 -5.85 -11.35
CA PHE A 192 2.72 -6.04 -10.11
C PHE A 192 1.67 -7.16 -10.20
N MET A 193 1.02 -7.33 -11.36
CA MET A 193 0.13 -8.47 -11.61
C MET A 193 0.85 -9.82 -11.38
N ALA A 194 2.12 -9.92 -11.81
CA ALA A 194 2.92 -11.13 -11.62
C ALA A 194 3.22 -11.43 -10.14
N GLN A 195 3.15 -10.44 -9.25
CA GLN A 195 3.34 -10.60 -7.81
C GLN A 195 2.06 -11.04 -7.08
N THR A 196 0.89 -11.02 -7.72
CA THR A 196 -0.39 -11.32 -7.06
C THR A 196 -0.44 -12.71 -6.38
N PRO A 197 0.18 -13.80 -6.90
CA PRO A 197 0.21 -15.07 -6.18
C PRO A 197 0.91 -14.96 -4.82
N TYR A 198 2.03 -14.22 -4.76
CA TYR A 198 2.77 -14.00 -3.52
C TYR A 198 1.94 -13.19 -2.51
N VAL A 199 1.31 -12.11 -2.96
CA VAL A 199 0.52 -11.24 -2.08
C VAL A 199 -0.72 -11.98 -1.55
N ILE A 200 -1.39 -12.79 -2.39
CA ILE A 200 -2.51 -13.62 -1.95
C ILE A 200 -2.05 -14.66 -0.91
N GLN A 201 -0.90 -15.30 -1.13
CA GLN A 201 -0.33 -16.23 -0.15
C GLN A 201 -0.03 -15.52 1.18
N PHE A 202 0.56 -14.33 1.12
CA PHE A 202 0.81 -13.51 2.31
C PHE A 202 -0.49 -13.17 3.05
N ILE A 203 -1.53 -12.72 2.35
CA ILE A 203 -2.86 -12.47 2.93
C ILE A 203 -3.40 -13.70 3.64
N THR A 204 -3.31 -14.88 3.02
CA THR A 204 -3.78 -16.12 3.65
C THR A 204 -3.01 -16.44 4.93
N HIS A 205 -1.69 -16.30 4.90
CA HIS A 205 -0.84 -16.55 6.06
C HIS A 205 -1.16 -15.62 7.24
N VAL A 206 -1.22 -14.30 7.01
CA VAL A 206 -1.44 -13.35 8.10
C VAL A 206 -2.87 -13.39 8.66
N CYS A 207 -3.86 -13.81 7.86
CA CYS A 207 -5.24 -13.94 8.33
C CYS A 207 -5.54 -15.24 9.08
N GLU A 208 -4.68 -16.25 8.95
CA GLU A 208 -4.73 -17.50 9.71
C GLU A 208 -4.03 -17.38 11.08
N ASP A 209 -3.23 -16.33 11.29
CA ASP A 209 -2.57 -16.04 12.56
C ASP A 209 -3.59 -15.84 13.69
N PHE A 210 -3.30 -16.43 14.86
CA PHE A 210 -4.15 -16.31 16.04
C PHE A 210 -4.23 -14.87 16.57
N ASN A 211 -3.15 -14.11 16.44
CA ASN A 211 -3.04 -12.73 16.91
C ASN A 211 -3.55 -11.70 15.88
N VAL A 212 -4.12 -12.13 14.76
CA VAL A 212 -4.53 -11.21 13.71
C VAL A 212 -5.56 -10.18 14.19
N VAL A 213 -5.26 -8.91 13.91
CA VAL A 213 -6.08 -7.76 14.28
C VAL A 213 -7.08 -7.39 13.19
N GLU A 214 -8.12 -6.63 13.55
CA GLU A 214 -9.19 -6.24 12.64
C GLU A 214 -8.70 -5.39 11.46
N GLU A 215 -7.63 -4.62 11.65
CA GLU A 215 -6.98 -3.83 10.59
C GLU A 215 -6.42 -4.70 9.45
N ILE A 216 -5.64 -5.74 9.78
CA ILE A 216 -5.10 -6.69 8.80
C ILE A 216 -6.23 -7.38 8.02
N ILE A 217 -7.33 -7.74 8.68
CA ILE A 217 -8.50 -8.34 8.01
C ILE A 217 -9.13 -7.32 7.06
N THR A 218 -9.18 -6.05 7.47
CA THR A 218 -9.74 -4.95 6.66
C THR A 218 -8.92 -4.73 5.39
N HIS A 219 -7.60 -4.57 5.52
CA HIS A 219 -6.70 -4.38 4.37
C HIS A 219 -6.70 -5.61 3.47
N SER A 220 -6.65 -6.82 4.04
CA SER A 220 -6.74 -8.07 3.28
C SER A 220 -8.04 -8.17 2.46
N CYS A 221 -9.19 -7.88 3.06
CA CYS A 221 -10.47 -7.91 2.34
C CYS A 221 -10.54 -6.85 1.23
N GLY A 222 -10.03 -5.64 1.48
CA GLY A 222 -9.93 -4.58 0.49
C GLY A 222 -9.05 -5.00 -0.68
N LEU A 223 -7.82 -5.42 -0.40
CA LEU A 223 -6.81 -5.80 -1.40
C LEU A 223 -7.24 -6.99 -2.26
N ILE A 224 -7.91 -8.00 -1.68
CA ILE A 224 -8.51 -9.10 -2.47
C ILE A 224 -9.52 -8.53 -3.47
N GLY A 225 -10.43 -7.67 -3.02
CA GLY A 225 -11.43 -7.06 -3.89
C GLY A 225 -10.80 -6.16 -4.95
N ASP A 226 -9.76 -5.41 -4.59
CA ASP A 226 -9.05 -4.54 -5.53
C ASP A 226 -8.34 -5.35 -6.61
N PHE A 227 -7.66 -6.45 -6.26
CA PHE A 227 -7.05 -7.35 -7.25
C PHE A 227 -8.09 -7.93 -8.20
N VAL A 228 -9.22 -8.39 -7.67
CA VAL A 228 -10.32 -8.93 -8.47
C VAL A 228 -10.87 -7.86 -9.41
N GLY A 229 -11.07 -6.64 -8.92
CA GLY A 229 -11.55 -5.52 -9.73
C GLY A 229 -10.53 -5.03 -10.77
N ALA A 230 -9.23 -5.13 -10.50
CA ALA A 230 -8.16 -4.67 -11.37
C ALA A 230 -7.80 -5.70 -12.45
N TYR A 231 -7.60 -6.97 -12.08
CA TYR A 231 -7.10 -8.02 -12.97
C TYR A 231 -8.19 -8.99 -13.46
N GLY A 232 -9.41 -8.88 -12.94
CA GLY A 232 -10.58 -9.60 -13.42
C GLY A 232 -10.41 -11.12 -13.31
N VAL A 233 -10.83 -11.84 -14.35
CA VAL A 233 -10.88 -13.31 -14.41
C VAL A 233 -9.54 -13.97 -14.11
N LYS A 234 -8.41 -13.29 -14.38
CA LYS A 234 -7.06 -13.79 -14.08
C LYS A 234 -6.84 -14.07 -12.59
N MET A 235 -7.59 -13.42 -11.69
CA MET A 235 -7.48 -13.62 -10.25
C MET A 235 -8.23 -14.85 -9.75
N LEU A 236 -9.21 -15.37 -10.48
CA LEU A 236 -10.06 -16.47 -10.00
C LEU A 236 -9.27 -17.71 -9.54
N PRO A 237 -8.22 -18.18 -10.25
CA PRO A 237 -7.40 -19.29 -9.77
C PRO A 237 -6.74 -19.06 -8.40
N LEU A 238 -6.53 -17.80 -8.00
CA LEU A 238 -5.90 -17.42 -6.74
C LEU A 238 -6.91 -17.15 -5.63
N VAL A 239 -8.13 -16.69 -5.97
CA VAL A 239 -9.11 -16.21 -4.98
C VAL A 239 -10.33 -17.12 -4.80
N ASP A 240 -10.61 -18.00 -5.76
CA ASP A 240 -11.72 -18.95 -5.70
C ASP A 240 -11.32 -20.23 -4.94
N ASN A 241 -11.10 -20.06 -3.63
CA ASN A 241 -10.76 -21.17 -2.74
C ASN A 241 -11.34 -20.97 -1.33
N GLU A 242 -11.22 -22.02 -0.53
CA GLU A 242 -11.77 -22.07 0.83
C GLU A 242 -11.09 -21.07 1.78
N SER A 243 -9.77 -20.90 1.69
CA SER A 243 -9.01 -19.99 2.56
C SER A 243 -9.47 -18.54 2.40
N ILE A 244 -9.58 -18.06 1.16
CA ILE A 244 -10.08 -16.71 0.87
C ILE A 244 -11.56 -16.57 1.26
N SER A 245 -12.37 -17.61 1.02
CA SER A 245 -13.77 -17.62 1.45
C SER A 245 -13.93 -17.50 2.98
N LYS A 246 -13.05 -18.16 3.76
CA LYS A 246 -13.01 -18.05 5.23
C LYS A 246 -12.63 -16.64 5.67
N ILE A 247 -11.62 -16.04 5.06
CA ILE A 247 -11.17 -14.67 5.37
C ILE A 247 -12.30 -13.66 5.13
N LEU A 248 -12.93 -13.70 3.95
CA LEU A 248 -14.05 -12.82 3.62
C LEU A 248 -15.27 -13.07 4.52
N SER A 249 -15.52 -14.33 4.90
CA SER A 249 -16.59 -14.66 5.86
C SER A 249 -16.32 -14.07 7.25
N ARG A 250 -15.07 -14.16 7.73
CA ARG A 250 -14.62 -13.53 8.97
C ARG A 250 -14.80 -12.02 8.91
N GLY A 251 -14.37 -11.37 7.82
CA GLY A 251 -14.52 -9.93 7.62
C GLY A 251 -15.97 -9.44 7.62
N ARG A 252 -16.91 -10.20 6.99
CA ARG A 252 -18.36 -9.87 7.03
C ARG A 252 -18.97 -9.94 8.42
N ARG A 253 -18.37 -10.73 9.31
CA ARG A 253 -18.77 -10.87 10.72
C ARG A 253 -17.98 -9.92 11.66
N GLY A 254 -17.09 -9.09 11.10
CA GLY A 254 -16.31 -8.10 11.83
C GLY A 254 -17.18 -7.07 12.55
N LYS A 255 -16.57 -6.41 13.55
CA LYS A 255 -17.25 -5.38 14.35
C LYS A 255 -17.27 -4.05 13.60
N ASN A 256 -16.16 -3.74 12.93
CA ASN A 256 -15.95 -2.53 12.17
C ASN A 256 -16.75 -2.56 10.85
N GLN A 257 -17.47 -1.47 10.60
CA GLN A 257 -18.29 -1.31 9.40
C GLN A 257 -17.46 -1.35 8.11
N ARG A 258 -16.25 -0.77 8.11
CA ARG A 258 -15.34 -0.74 6.96
C ARG A 258 -14.93 -2.16 6.55
N THR A 259 -14.55 -2.99 7.52
CA THR A 259 -14.22 -4.40 7.32
C THR A 259 -15.38 -5.16 6.68
N ARG A 260 -16.60 -4.99 7.23
CA ARG A 260 -17.81 -5.62 6.67
C ARG A 260 -18.10 -5.18 5.25
N ASN A 261 -17.92 -3.89 4.96
CA ASN A 261 -18.12 -3.32 3.64
C ASN A 261 -17.16 -3.92 2.62
N TYR A 262 -15.86 -3.90 2.90
CA TYR A 262 -14.86 -4.47 1.99
C TYR A 262 -15.04 -5.98 1.81
N ALA A 263 -15.27 -6.73 2.89
CA ALA A 263 -15.49 -8.18 2.79
C ALA A 263 -16.73 -8.52 1.96
N THR A 264 -17.81 -7.77 2.13
CA THR A 264 -19.05 -7.94 1.34
C THR A 264 -18.82 -7.57 -0.12
N TRP A 265 -18.12 -6.47 -0.38
CA TRP A 265 -17.80 -6.00 -1.72
C TRP A 265 -16.90 -6.99 -2.47
N ALA A 266 -15.76 -7.40 -1.88
CA ALA A 266 -14.85 -8.36 -2.48
C ALA A 266 -15.54 -9.70 -2.79
N THR A 267 -16.43 -10.18 -1.89
CA THR A 267 -17.25 -11.38 -2.16
C THR A 267 -18.11 -11.21 -3.41
N LYS A 268 -18.74 -10.03 -3.57
CA LYS A 268 -19.63 -9.76 -4.72
C LYS A 268 -18.82 -9.72 -6.03
N GLU A 269 -17.65 -9.09 -6.02
CA GLU A 269 -16.80 -9.03 -7.21
C GLU A 269 -16.32 -10.43 -7.65
N ILE A 270 -15.92 -11.30 -6.71
CA ILE A 270 -15.56 -12.70 -7.04
C ILE A 270 -16.75 -13.43 -7.67
N LYS A 271 -17.94 -13.36 -7.05
CA LYS A 271 -19.15 -14.02 -7.56
C LYS A 271 -19.58 -13.52 -8.93
N LYS A 272 -19.41 -12.23 -9.19
CA LYS A 272 -19.71 -11.62 -10.49
C LYS A 272 -18.83 -12.22 -11.58
N LEU A 273 -17.53 -12.40 -11.32
CA LEU A 273 -16.62 -13.03 -12.27
C LEU A 273 -16.88 -14.52 -12.48
N GLN A 274 -17.16 -15.27 -11.42
CA GLN A 274 -17.55 -16.69 -11.52
C GLN A 274 -18.78 -16.86 -12.42
N SER A 275 -19.82 -16.04 -12.20
CA SER A 275 -21.06 -16.09 -12.98
C SER A 275 -20.82 -15.76 -14.45
N ALA A 276 -19.95 -14.79 -14.75
CA ALA A 276 -19.56 -14.44 -16.11
C ALA A 276 -18.80 -15.58 -16.82
N MET A 277 -17.95 -16.33 -16.10
CA MET A 277 -17.26 -17.49 -16.66
C MET A 277 -18.22 -18.66 -16.96
N SER A 278 -19.14 -18.97 -16.04
CA SER A 278 -20.12 -20.04 -16.23
C SER A 278 -21.09 -19.73 -17.39
N GLY A 279 -21.55 -18.48 -17.51
CA GLY A 279 -22.42 -18.06 -18.62
C GLY A 279 -21.75 -18.11 -19.99
N ASN A 280 -20.44 -17.86 -20.07
CA ASN A 280 -19.68 -18.00 -21.32
C ASN A 280 -19.46 -19.46 -21.72
N ALA A 281 -19.25 -20.37 -20.75
CA ALA A 281 -19.08 -21.80 -21.03
C ALA A 281 -20.34 -22.41 -21.69
N ASP A 282 -21.53 -22.08 -21.19
CA ASP A 282 -22.80 -22.57 -21.74
C ASP A 282 -23.08 -22.06 -23.17
N SER A 283 -22.66 -20.84 -23.51
CA SER A 283 -22.82 -20.29 -24.87
C SER A 283 -21.91 -20.94 -25.92
N SER A 284 -20.77 -21.48 -25.51
CA SER A 284 -19.79 -22.14 -26.40
C SER A 284 -20.09 -23.63 -26.63
N GLY A 285 -20.94 -24.25 -25.81
CA GLY A 285 -21.36 -25.65 -25.94
C GLY A 285 -22.52 -25.90 -26.93
N LEU A 286 -23.20 -24.85 -27.40
CA LEU A 286 -24.39 -24.94 -28.26
C LEU A 286 -24.11 -24.87 -29.77
N SER A 287 -22.85 -24.76 -30.22
CA SER A 287 -22.50 -24.71 -31.65
C SER A 287 -21.97 -26.01 -32.25
N ALA A 288 -22.02 -27.14 -31.54
CA ALA A 288 -21.46 -28.41 -31.99
C ALA A 288 -22.43 -29.60 -31.88
N SER A 289 -23.66 -29.49 -32.41
CA SER A 289 -24.46 -30.67 -32.77
C SER A 289 -25.56 -30.31 -33.76
N GLY A 290 -25.43 -30.74 -35.02
CA GLY A 290 -26.48 -30.53 -36.01
C GLY A 290 -26.08 -30.74 -37.47
N GLY A 291 -25.13 -31.63 -37.76
CA GLY A 291 -24.72 -31.98 -39.13
C GLY A 291 -25.08 -33.41 -39.48
N THR A 292 -26.37 -33.75 -39.55
CA THR A 292 -26.84 -35.02 -40.13
C THR A 292 -27.49 -34.72 -41.48
N LEU A 293 -26.70 -34.79 -42.55
CA LEU A 293 -27.19 -34.75 -43.92
C LEU A 293 -27.98 -36.04 -44.20
N GLN A 294 -29.29 -35.92 -44.42
CA GLN A 294 -30.09 -36.95 -45.09
C GLN A 294 -29.96 -36.80 -46.62
N PRO A 295 -29.97 -37.91 -47.39
CA PRO A 295 -29.88 -37.87 -48.84
C PRO A 295 -31.24 -37.52 -49.48
N ILE A 296 -31.25 -36.51 -50.34
CA ILE A 296 -32.42 -36.18 -51.18
C ILE A 296 -32.41 -37.09 -52.40
N ASN A 297 -33.44 -37.93 -52.48
CA ASN A 297 -33.80 -38.71 -53.67
C ASN A 297 -35.08 -38.10 -54.25
N VAL A 298 -34.98 -37.39 -55.38
CA VAL A 298 -36.13 -37.19 -56.30
C VAL A 298 -35.58 -37.10 -57.72
N GLY A 299 -35.74 -38.18 -58.46
CA GLY A 299 -35.76 -38.16 -59.92
C GLY A 299 -37.15 -37.82 -60.47
N GLN A 300 -37.18 -37.57 -61.78
CA GLN A 300 -38.30 -37.36 -62.71
C GLN A 300 -38.79 -35.91 -62.89
N ARG A 301 -38.24 -35.21 -63.88
CA ARG A 301 -38.61 -35.35 -65.31
C ARG A 301 -37.41 -35.04 -66.20
#